data_AF-A0A7J4QSI9-F1
#
_entry.id   AF-A0A7J4QSI9-F1
#
_cell.length_a   1.000
_cell.length_b   1.000
_cell.length_c   1.000
_cell.angle_alpha   90.00
_cell.angle_beta   90.00
_cell.angle_gamma   90.00
#
_symmetry.space_group_name_H-M   'P 1'
#
loop_
_entity.id
_entity.type
_entity.pdbx_description
1 polymer ?
#
loop_
_entity_poly.entity_id
_entity_poly.type
_entity_poly.pdbx_seq_one_letter_code
_entity_poly.pdbx_strand_id
1 'polypeptide(L)'
;RLWNLMETYFGSATKTFEHIFVVNHCPLLLLGERGQNITPNKVPKSIITPVLDACDDHLKEVVDLLGITHIIGIGKYAEERARKAFNAPKKGSGTTLTGRQIIIDTCWHPSPASPLANKNDGADWRTNVVACLQRNGC
;
A
#
# COMPACT_ATOMS: atom_id res chain seq x y z
N ARG A 1 2.99 -4.17 -14.25
CA ARG A 1 4.26 -3.97 -13.51
C ARG A 1 4.29 -4.79 -12.23
N LEU A 2 3.43 -4.51 -11.24
CA LEU A 2 3.40 -5.26 -9.98
C LEU A 2 3.20 -6.77 -10.19
N TRP A 3 2.13 -7.17 -10.88
CA TRP A 3 1.79 -8.59 -11.04
C TRP A 3 2.86 -9.39 -11.79
N ASN A 4 3.38 -8.87 -12.90
CA ASN A 4 4.49 -9.52 -13.62
C ASN A 4 5.74 -9.68 -12.73
N LEU A 5 6.02 -8.71 -11.83
CA LEU A 5 7.12 -8.84 -10.89
C LEU A 5 6.84 -9.94 -9.86
N MET A 6 5.61 -10.03 -9.33
CA MET A 6 5.24 -11.08 -8.39
C MET A 6 5.36 -12.47 -9.03
N GLU A 7 4.88 -12.61 -10.27
CA GLU A 7 5.03 -13.83 -11.05
C GLU A 7 6.50 -14.19 -11.29
N THR A 8 7.35 -13.21 -11.62
CA THR A 8 8.79 -13.45 -11.82
C THR A 8 9.50 -13.83 -10.51
N TYR A 9 9.12 -13.21 -9.39
CA TYR A 9 9.78 -13.40 -8.10
C TYR A 9 9.33 -14.67 -7.38
N PHE A 10 8.02 -14.91 -7.28
CA PHE A 10 7.46 -16.08 -6.60
C PHE A 10 7.23 -17.29 -7.54
N GLY A 11 7.19 -17.06 -8.85
CA GLY A 11 7.04 -18.11 -9.88
C GLY A 11 5.59 -18.52 -10.20
N SER A 12 4.62 -18.25 -9.32
CA SER A 12 3.19 -18.47 -9.61
C SER A 12 2.29 -17.60 -8.73
N ALA A 13 1.01 -17.50 -9.11
CA ALA A 13 -0.01 -16.83 -8.30
C ALA A 13 -0.17 -17.51 -6.93
N THR A 14 -0.23 -18.85 -6.88
CA THR A 14 -0.34 -19.61 -5.62
C THR A 14 0.82 -19.28 -4.68
N LYS A 15 2.07 -19.36 -5.16
CA LYS A 15 3.25 -19.02 -4.36
C LYS A 15 3.28 -17.56 -3.94
N THR A 16 2.75 -16.65 -4.77
CA THR A 16 2.62 -15.24 -4.39
C THR A 16 1.69 -15.08 -3.19
N PHE A 17 0.49 -15.66 -3.25
CA PHE A 17 -0.53 -15.46 -2.23
C PHE A 17 -0.34 -16.33 -0.97
N GLU A 18 0.60 -17.28 -0.98
CA GLU A 18 1.11 -17.94 0.23
C GLU A 18 1.88 -16.95 1.14
N HIS A 19 2.45 -15.89 0.57
CA HIS A 19 3.28 -14.92 1.30
C HIS A 19 2.64 -13.55 1.46
N ILE A 20 1.89 -13.07 0.48
CA ILE A 20 1.37 -11.69 0.46
C ILE A 20 -0.12 -11.63 0.12
N PHE A 21 -0.78 -10.57 0.61
CA PHE A 21 -2.11 -10.17 0.20
C PHE A 21 -2.08 -8.71 -0.28
N VAL A 22 -2.74 -8.40 -1.39
CA VAL A 22 -2.74 -7.06 -1.98
C VAL A 22 -4.15 -6.48 -1.90
N VAL A 23 -4.27 -5.32 -1.27
CA VAL A 23 -5.54 -4.60 -1.11
C VAL A 23 -5.33 -3.11 -1.33
N ASN A 24 -6.32 -2.44 -1.90
CA ASN A 24 -6.35 -0.98 -1.95
C ASN A 24 -6.86 -0.45 -0.61
N HIS A 25 -6.21 0.58 -0.07
CA HIS A 25 -6.72 1.30 1.12
C HIS A 25 -8.16 1.76 0.93
N CYS A 26 -8.47 2.30 -0.25
CA CYS A 26 -9.79 2.82 -0.57
C CYS A 26 -10.24 2.25 -1.92
N PRO A 27 -11.43 1.62 -2.01
CA PRO A 27 -11.91 0.98 -3.24
C PRO A 27 -12.53 1.97 -4.24
N LEU A 28 -12.65 3.24 -3.86
CA LEU A 28 -13.33 4.25 -4.67
C LEU A 28 -12.38 4.91 -5.68
N LEU A 29 -12.85 5.07 -6.91
CA LEU A 29 -12.27 5.94 -7.92
C LEU A 29 -13.09 7.23 -7.99
N LEU A 30 -12.44 8.37 -7.75
CA LEU A 30 -13.08 9.68 -7.82
C LEU A 30 -12.80 10.32 -9.18
N LEU A 31 -13.85 10.71 -9.89
CA LEU A 31 -13.76 11.33 -11.21
C LEU A 31 -14.35 12.74 -11.17
N GLY A 32 -13.68 13.67 -11.85
CA GLY A 32 -14.24 14.99 -12.11
C GLY A 32 -15.21 14.99 -13.28
N GLU A 33 -15.84 16.14 -13.54
CA GLU A 33 -16.86 16.29 -14.58
C GLU A 33 -16.38 15.88 -15.99
N ARG A 34 -15.08 15.96 -16.28
CA ARG A 34 -14.49 15.58 -17.57
C ARG A 34 -13.89 14.18 -17.55
N GLY A 35 -14.21 13.36 -16.55
CA GLY A 35 -13.69 12.00 -16.39
C GLY A 35 -12.22 11.93 -15.95
N GLN A 36 -11.61 13.05 -15.56
CA GLN A 36 -10.25 13.07 -15.03
C GLN A 36 -10.20 12.47 -13.62
N ASN A 37 -9.17 11.69 -13.33
CA ASN A 37 -8.94 11.14 -11.99
C ASN A 37 -8.68 12.26 -10.96
N ILE A 38 -9.45 12.24 -9.88
CA ILE A 38 -9.30 13.15 -8.74
C ILE A 38 -8.67 12.35 -7.59
N THR A 39 -7.46 12.75 -7.21
CA THR A 39 -6.81 12.18 -6.03
C THR A 39 -7.43 12.76 -4.76
N PRO A 40 -7.48 12.01 -3.64
CA PRO A 40 -8.14 12.46 -2.41
C PRO A 40 -7.65 13.82 -1.88
N ASN A 41 -6.37 14.17 -2.08
CA ASN A 41 -5.80 15.46 -1.70
C ASN A 41 -6.33 16.67 -2.49
N LYS A 42 -7.05 16.44 -3.59
CA LYS A 42 -7.71 17.48 -4.40
C LYS A 42 -9.18 17.69 -4.02
N VAL A 43 -9.69 16.93 -3.05
CA VAL A 43 -11.07 17.03 -2.56
C VAL A 43 -11.08 17.84 -1.26
N PRO A 44 -12.10 18.71 -1.01
CA PRO A 44 -12.21 19.42 0.25
C PRO A 44 -12.13 18.48 1.45
N LYS A 45 -11.35 18.87 2.47
CA LYS A 45 -11.10 18.04 3.66
C LYS A 45 -12.40 17.60 4.35
N SER A 46 -13.37 18.50 4.48
CA SER A 46 -14.67 18.21 5.09
C SER A 46 -15.44 17.09 4.38
N ILE A 47 -15.21 16.90 3.08
CA ILE A 47 -15.88 15.89 2.26
C ILE A 47 -15.09 14.58 2.28
N ILE A 48 -13.76 14.66 2.12
CA ILE A 48 -12.93 13.46 1.92
C ILE A 48 -12.55 12.78 3.24
N THR A 49 -12.50 13.51 4.36
CA THR A 49 -12.11 12.93 5.66
C THR A 49 -13.01 11.75 6.06
N PRO A 50 -14.35 11.84 6.06
CA PRO A 50 -15.21 10.71 6.42
C PRO A 50 -15.00 9.47 5.55
N VAL A 51 -14.77 9.66 4.25
CA VAL A 51 -14.48 8.56 3.31
C VAL A 51 -13.15 7.90 3.65
N LEU A 52 -12.12 8.72 3.89
CA LEU A 52 -10.80 8.22 4.21
C LEU A 52 -10.74 7.53 5.57
N ASP A 53 -11.52 7.99 6.54
CA ASP A 53 -11.64 7.34 7.85
C ASP A 53 -12.35 5.98 7.73
N ALA A 54 -13.40 5.87 6.92
CA ALA A 54 -14.01 4.57 6.60
C ALA A 54 -13.02 3.63 5.87
N CYS A 55 -12.19 4.16 4.97
CA CYS A 55 -11.12 3.40 4.31
C CYS A 55 -10.00 2.99 5.30
N ASP A 56 -9.71 3.77 6.36
CA ASP A 56 -8.81 3.36 7.44
C ASP A 56 -9.41 2.21 8.26
N ASP A 57 -10.69 2.27 8.58
CA ASP A 57 -11.37 1.22 9.34
C ASP A 57 -11.44 -0.09 8.55
N HIS A 58 -11.73 -0.02 7.25
CA HIS A 58 -11.60 -1.16 6.33
C HIS A 58 -10.21 -1.80 6.40
N LEU A 59 -9.13 -1.00 6.36
CA LEU A 59 -7.77 -1.52 6.44
C LEU A 59 -7.50 -2.22 7.78
N LYS A 60 -8.00 -1.67 8.90
CA LYS A 60 -7.87 -2.30 10.23
C LYS A 60 -8.56 -3.67 10.25
N GLU A 61 -9.79 -3.75 9.74
CA GLU A 61 -10.54 -5.00 9.68
C GLU A 61 -9.81 -6.07 8.86
N VAL A 62 -9.30 -5.72 7.67
CA VAL A 62 -8.52 -6.65 6.83
C VAL A 62 -7.29 -7.15 7.57
N VAL A 63 -6.55 -6.25 8.22
CA VAL A 63 -5.32 -6.58 8.96
C VAL A 63 -5.58 -7.49 10.15
N ASP A 64 -6.68 -7.29 10.86
CA ASP A 64 -7.06 -8.13 11.99
C ASP A 64 -7.61 -9.50 11.53
N LEU A 65 -8.48 -9.53 10.53
CA LEU A 65 -9.06 -10.78 10.00
C LEU A 65 -8.02 -11.72 9.39
N LEU A 66 -7.04 -11.17 8.68
CA LEU A 66 -5.98 -11.95 8.02
C LEU A 66 -4.76 -12.16 8.91
N GLY A 67 -4.74 -11.60 10.13
CA GLY A 67 -3.60 -11.71 11.05
C GLY A 67 -2.31 -11.06 10.50
N ILE A 68 -2.43 -10.00 9.69
CA ILE A 68 -1.30 -9.36 9.00
C ILE A 68 -0.33 -8.73 10.01
N THR A 69 0.94 -9.12 9.95
CA THR A 69 2.01 -8.60 10.83
C THR A 69 2.83 -7.47 10.20
N HIS A 70 2.82 -7.37 8.87
CA HIS A 70 3.58 -6.38 8.10
C HIS A 70 2.69 -5.73 7.04
N ILE A 71 2.74 -4.40 6.95
CA ILE A 71 2.06 -3.62 5.92
C ILE A 71 3.12 -2.94 5.06
N ILE A 72 3.12 -3.21 3.76
CA ILE A 72 3.98 -2.52 2.79
C ILE A 72 3.12 -1.54 1.99
N GLY A 73 3.28 -0.24 2.26
CA GLY A 73 2.65 0.81 1.48
C GLY A 73 3.29 0.92 0.09
N ILE A 74 2.52 0.63 -0.97
CA ILE A 74 2.95 0.86 -2.35
C ILE A 74 2.91 2.36 -2.65
N GLY A 75 4.03 3.05 -2.42
CA GLY A 75 4.14 4.51 -2.47
C GLY A 75 3.79 5.21 -1.15
N LYS A 76 4.15 6.49 -1.09
CA LYS A 76 4.08 7.31 0.14
C LYS A 76 2.67 7.52 0.67
N TYR A 77 1.70 7.72 -0.22
CA TYR A 77 0.30 7.88 0.18
C TYR A 77 -0.20 6.65 0.94
N ALA A 78 0.05 5.44 0.43
CA ALA A 78 -0.37 4.20 1.08
C ALA A 78 0.33 3.99 2.43
N GLU A 79 1.64 4.30 2.51
CA GLU A 79 2.38 4.27 3.77
C GLU A 79 1.76 5.23 4.81
N GLU A 80 1.49 6.48 4.43
CA GLU A 80 0.92 7.50 5.32
C GLU A 80 -0.47 7.11 5.81
N ARG A 81 -1.31 6.52 4.95
CA ARG A 81 -2.63 6.01 5.34
C ARG A 81 -2.52 4.86 6.33
N ALA A 82 -1.67 3.87 6.07
CA ALA A 82 -1.44 2.78 7.01
C ALA A 82 -0.93 3.31 8.36
N ARG A 83 0.06 4.22 8.36
CA ARG A 83 0.58 4.82 9.60
C ARG A 83 -0.52 5.56 10.37
N LYS A 84 -1.37 6.32 9.68
CA LYS A 84 -2.51 7.01 10.30
C LYS A 84 -3.49 6.01 10.91
N ALA A 85 -3.90 4.98 10.15
CA ALA A 85 -4.87 3.98 10.59
C ALA A 85 -4.42 3.27 11.89
N PHE A 86 -3.13 3.01 12.05
CA PHE A 86 -2.57 2.29 13.20
C PHE A 86 -1.84 3.18 14.21
N ASN A 87 -2.07 4.50 14.18
CA ASN A 87 -1.44 5.50 15.05
C ASN A 87 0.09 5.36 15.16
N ALA A 88 0.73 4.97 14.06
CA ALA A 88 2.16 4.69 14.04
C ALA A 88 2.98 5.99 13.91
N PRO A 89 4.16 6.06 14.55
CA PRO A 89 5.11 7.12 14.30
C PRO A 89 5.59 7.12 12.83
N LYS A 90 6.26 8.22 12.43
CA LYS A 90 6.87 8.35 11.09
C LYS A 90 7.83 7.20 10.75
N LYS A 91 8.46 6.61 11.76
CA LYS A 91 9.30 5.41 11.66
C LYS A 91 9.02 4.54 12.88
N GLY A 92 8.85 3.24 12.65
CA GLY A 92 8.48 2.27 13.68
C GLY A 92 7.14 1.60 13.40
N SER A 93 6.69 0.83 14.38
CA SER A 93 5.49 -0.01 14.30
C SER A 93 4.23 0.75 14.70
N GLY A 94 3.09 0.34 14.13
CA GLY A 94 1.76 0.69 14.60
C GLY A 94 1.21 -0.35 15.56
N THR A 95 0.02 -0.12 16.09
CA THR A 95 -0.65 -1.05 17.01
C THR A 95 -2.09 -1.29 16.57
N THR A 96 -2.52 -2.56 16.53
CA THR A 96 -3.92 -2.93 16.24
C THR A 96 -4.85 -2.56 17.40
N LEU A 97 -6.16 -2.67 17.18
CA LEU A 97 -7.16 -2.54 18.24
C LEU A 97 -6.96 -3.57 19.37
N THR A 98 -6.40 -4.74 19.04
CA THR A 98 -6.10 -5.83 19.97
C THR A 98 -4.75 -5.69 20.67
N GLY A 99 -4.00 -4.60 20.43
CA GLY A 99 -2.69 -4.35 21.05
C GLY A 99 -1.51 -5.06 20.37
N ARG A 100 -1.73 -5.74 19.24
CA ARG A 100 -0.69 -6.41 18.47
C ARG A 100 0.16 -5.39 17.70
N GLN A 101 1.47 -5.60 17.68
CA GLN A 101 2.39 -4.75 16.91
C GLN A 101 2.33 -5.09 15.42
N ILE A 102 2.41 -4.05 14.58
CA ILE A 102 2.37 -4.17 13.13
C ILE A 102 3.51 -3.33 12.54
N ILE A 103 4.35 -3.97 11.74
CA ILE A 103 5.45 -3.26 11.08
C ILE A 103 4.89 -2.58 9.83
N ILE A 104 5.23 -1.30 9.64
CA ILE A 104 4.79 -0.52 8.48
C ILE A 104 6.03 -0.03 7.72
N ASP A 105 6.12 -0.44 6.47
CA ASP A 105 7.21 -0.13 5.53
C ASP A 105 6.64 0.36 4.19
N THR A 106 7.50 0.71 3.24
CA THR A 106 7.10 1.19 1.91
C THR A 106 8.06 0.74 0.82
N CYS A 107 7.52 0.59 -0.38
CA CYS A 107 8.29 0.49 -1.61
C CYS A 107 7.78 1.49 -2.65
N TRP A 108 8.51 1.64 -3.74
CA TRP A 108 8.14 2.59 -4.79
C TRP A 108 6.87 2.19 -5.52
N HIS A 109 6.00 3.18 -5.78
CA HIS A 109 4.79 2.97 -6.56
C HIS A 109 5.14 2.68 -8.03
N PRO A 110 4.49 1.70 -8.70
CA PRO A 110 4.78 1.32 -10.08
C PRO A 110 4.36 2.34 -11.15
N SER A 111 3.89 3.54 -10.77
CA SER A 111 3.18 4.44 -11.69
C SER A 111 4.13 4.91 -12.79
N PRO A 112 3.70 4.90 -14.07
CA PRO A 112 4.50 5.46 -15.16
C PRO A 112 4.73 6.98 -15.00
N ALA A 113 3.95 7.67 -14.15
CA ALA A 113 4.18 9.08 -13.84
C ALA A 113 5.39 9.31 -12.90
N SER A 114 5.94 8.26 -12.29
CA SER A 114 7.11 8.36 -11.40
C SER A 114 8.41 8.15 -12.18
N PRO A 115 9.36 9.11 -12.18
CA PRO A 115 10.67 8.93 -12.81
C PRO A 115 11.43 7.71 -12.24
N LEU A 116 11.32 7.50 -10.92
CA LEU A 116 11.93 6.36 -10.23
C LEU A 116 11.38 5.02 -10.71
N ALA A 117 10.11 4.97 -11.13
CA ALA A 117 9.49 3.76 -11.63
C ALA A 117 9.92 3.40 -13.07
N ASN A 118 10.46 4.37 -13.81
CA ASN A 118 10.81 4.22 -15.23
C ASN A 118 12.32 4.10 -15.46
N LYS A 119 13.14 4.49 -14.48
CA LYS A 119 14.59 4.46 -14.58
C LYS A 119 15.09 3.05 -14.92
N ASN A 120 16.05 2.96 -15.85
CA ASN A 120 16.61 1.69 -16.35
C ASN A 120 15.52 0.70 -16.79
N ASP A 121 14.52 1.18 -17.54
CA ASP A 121 13.35 0.40 -17.98
C ASP A 121 12.61 -0.28 -16.81
N GLY A 122 12.56 0.42 -15.68
CA GLY A 122 11.95 -0.02 -14.43
C GLY A 122 12.75 -1.09 -13.67
N ALA A 123 14.01 -1.35 -14.03
CA ALA A 123 14.87 -2.28 -13.29
C ALA A 123 15.08 -1.82 -11.86
N ASP A 124 15.36 -0.53 -11.64
CA ASP A 124 15.53 0.05 -10.31
C ASP A 124 14.26 -0.13 -9.45
N TRP A 125 13.09 0.02 -10.06
CA TRP A 125 11.82 -0.21 -9.39
C TRP A 125 11.64 -1.67 -8.98
N ARG A 126 11.93 -2.63 -9.88
CA ARG A 126 11.87 -4.05 -9.56
C ARG A 126 12.80 -4.41 -8.39
N THR A 127 14.05 -3.94 -8.44
CA THR A 127 15.03 -4.13 -7.36
C THR A 127 14.56 -3.53 -6.03
N ASN A 128 13.98 -2.33 -6.06
CA ASN A 128 13.45 -1.68 -4.86
C ASN A 128 12.32 -2.47 -4.21
N VAL A 129 11.38 -2.99 -5.01
CA VAL A 129 10.24 -3.78 -4.50
C VAL A 129 10.72 -5.13 -3.97
N VAL A 130 11.62 -5.83 -4.67
CA VAL A 130 12.19 -7.11 -4.20
C VAL A 130 12.95 -6.92 -2.88
N ALA A 131 13.80 -5.90 -2.78
CA ALA A 131 14.49 -5.59 -1.53
C ALA A 131 13.52 -5.22 -0.39
N CYS A 132 12.33 -4.72 -0.70
CA CYS A 132 11.27 -4.48 0.28
C CYS A 132 10.60 -5.76 0.74
N LEU A 133 10.28 -6.68 -0.17
CA LEU A 133 9.74 -7.99 0.19
C LEU A 133 10.72 -8.75 1.09
N GLN A 134 11.99 -8.85 0.68
CA GLN A 134 13.02 -9.61 1.40
C GLN A 134 13.23 -9.11 2.84
N ARG A 135 13.32 -7.80 3.06
CA ARG A 135 13.52 -7.24 4.41
C ARG A 135 12.30 -7.34 5.31
N ASN A 136 11.11 -7.64 4.75
CA ASN A 136 9.88 -7.91 5.49
C ASN A 136 9.56 -9.42 5.54
N GLY A 137 10.51 -10.29 5.18
CA GLY A 137 10.37 -11.74 5.32
C GLY A 137 9.56 -12.42 4.21
N CYS A 138 9.44 -11.80 3.03
CA CYS A 138 8.75 -12.33 1.85
C CYS A 138 9.71 -12.71 0.72
#